data_AF-A0A7C3XUT2-F1
#
_entry.id   AF-A0A7C3XUT2-F1
#
_cell.length_a   1.000
_cell.length_b   1.000
_cell.length_c   1.000
_cell.angle_alpha   90.00
_cell.angle_beta   90.00
_cell.angle_gamma   90.00
#
_symmetry.space_group_name_H-M   'P 1'
#
loop_
_entity.id
_entity.type
_entity.pdbx_description
1 polymer ?
#
loop_
_entity_poly.entity_id
_entity_poly.type
_entity_poly.pdbx_seq_one_letter_code
_entity_poly.pdbx_strand_id
1 'polypeptide(L)'
;EAQYTLLFINNQTNEAFINYSILIDKTLKDKPYPDDLPIKIYGQYAGQVTWDVQKNQPKKSVNAYNLLLIFGRTGDLSTIEFKMSIDQTNMAYLFVPEEEKKKQQKEIEKALKQDGVSVDSDSRGMIIRFSDILFDFDKYNLNTDARKVLDKLVEIIKAKYPNNEIIVEGHTDNIGTDEYNQNLSEKRAQTVAAILKNKLSHDKVSYRGMGKSKPIDDNSTPAGRQRNRRVEIIIKM
;
A
#
# COMPACT_ATOMS: atom_id res chain seq x y z
N GLU A 1 1.94 -25.68 -16.28
CA GLU A 1 0.54 -25.24 -16.34
C GLU A 1 0.06 -24.87 -14.95
N ALA A 2 -0.87 -23.92 -14.83
CA ALA A 2 -1.48 -23.57 -13.56
C ALA A 2 -2.72 -24.44 -13.34
N GLN A 3 -2.81 -25.07 -12.18
CA GLN A 3 -3.97 -25.86 -11.74
C GLN A 3 -4.63 -25.17 -10.56
N TYR A 4 -5.95 -25.20 -10.51
CA TYR A 4 -6.73 -24.68 -9.38
C TYR A 4 -7.85 -25.67 -9.04
N THR A 5 -8.10 -25.84 -7.75
CA THR A 5 -9.14 -26.74 -7.23
C THR A 5 -9.84 -26.08 -6.06
N LEU A 6 -11.16 -25.89 -6.17
CA LEU A 6 -11.99 -25.55 -5.03
C LEU A 6 -12.07 -26.76 -4.10
N LEU A 7 -11.62 -26.62 -2.85
CA LEU A 7 -11.70 -27.69 -1.85
C LEU A 7 -13.11 -27.78 -1.26
N PHE A 8 -13.56 -26.69 -0.65
CA PHE A 8 -14.90 -26.59 -0.06
C PHE A 8 -15.28 -25.12 0.19
N ILE A 9 -16.57 -24.92 0.47
CA ILE A 9 -17.14 -23.64 0.91
C ILE A 9 -17.69 -23.83 2.32
N ASN A 10 -17.22 -23.02 3.26
CA ASN A 10 -17.78 -22.94 4.60
C ASN A 10 -18.93 -21.93 4.60
N ASN A 11 -20.16 -22.45 4.63
CA ASN A 11 -21.37 -21.62 4.61
C ASN A 11 -21.60 -20.81 5.90
N GLN A 12 -20.98 -21.20 7.03
CA GLN A 12 -21.09 -20.44 8.28
C GLN A 12 -20.23 -19.17 8.23
N THR A 13 -19.03 -19.26 7.61
CA THR A 13 -18.10 -18.13 7.52
C THR A 13 -18.16 -17.40 6.18
N ASN A 14 -18.89 -17.94 5.20
CA ASN A 14 -18.90 -17.49 3.80
C ASN A 14 -17.51 -17.49 3.16
N GLU A 15 -16.70 -18.50 3.47
CA GLU A 15 -15.33 -18.62 2.97
C GLU A 15 -15.20 -19.84 2.05
N ALA A 16 -14.56 -19.65 0.89
CA ALA A 16 -14.14 -20.75 0.04
C ALA A 16 -12.64 -20.99 0.18
N PHE A 17 -12.24 -22.26 0.18
CA PHE A 17 -10.84 -22.66 0.27
C PHE A 17 -10.40 -23.20 -1.09
N ILE A 18 -9.49 -22.51 -1.74
CA ILE A 18 -9.06 -22.81 -3.11
C ILE A 18 -7.58 -23.18 -3.08
N ASN A 19 -7.25 -24.39 -3.49
CA ASN A 19 -5.87 -24.76 -3.73
C ASN A 19 -5.47 -24.37 -5.14
N TYR A 20 -4.23 -23.99 -5.32
CA TYR A 20 -3.64 -23.80 -6.63
C TYR A 20 -2.21 -24.33 -6.65
N SER A 21 -1.75 -24.71 -7.84
CA SER A 21 -0.36 -25.04 -8.07
C SER A 21 0.09 -24.62 -9.46
N ILE A 22 1.35 -24.24 -9.58
CA ILE A 22 2.01 -23.87 -10.82
C ILE A 22 3.30 -24.67 -10.88
N LEU A 23 3.44 -25.46 -11.94
CA LEU A 23 4.69 -26.11 -12.26
C LEU A 23 5.55 -25.16 -13.10
N ILE A 24 6.78 -24.98 -12.65
CA ILE A 24 7.84 -24.27 -13.35
C ILE A 24 8.73 -25.34 -13.96
N ASP A 25 8.77 -25.39 -15.28
CA ASP A 25 9.79 -26.12 -16.03
C ASP A 25 10.34 -25.17 -17.09
N LYS A 26 11.53 -24.62 -16.83
CA LYS A 26 12.15 -23.64 -17.70
C LYS A 26 13.61 -23.95 -17.95
N THR A 27 13.92 -24.31 -19.18
CA THR A 27 15.29 -24.35 -19.71
C THR A 27 15.77 -22.94 -20.02
N LEU A 28 17.00 -22.62 -19.64
CA LEU A 28 17.63 -21.30 -19.76
C LEU A 28 18.75 -21.25 -20.82
N LYS A 29 18.96 -22.35 -21.56
CA LYS A 29 20.12 -22.62 -22.44
C LYS A 29 20.33 -21.67 -23.64
N ASP A 30 19.40 -20.79 -23.97
CA ASP A 30 19.45 -20.00 -25.22
C ASP A 30 19.92 -18.55 -25.04
N LYS A 31 20.62 -18.24 -23.94
CA LYS A 31 21.07 -16.88 -23.62
C LYS A 31 22.58 -16.86 -23.32
N PRO A 32 23.30 -15.78 -23.66
CA PRO A 32 24.76 -15.67 -23.48
C PRO A 32 25.10 -15.41 -22.01
N TYR A 33 24.71 -16.34 -21.14
CA TYR A 33 24.88 -16.25 -19.70
C TYR A 33 26.19 -16.90 -19.27
N PRO A 34 26.84 -16.34 -18.23
CA PRO A 34 27.98 -16.99 -17.57
C PRO A 34 27.72 -18.44 -17.14
N ASP A 35 28.76 -19.26 -17.16
CA ASP A 35 28.71 -20.71 -16.87
C ASP A 35 28.36 -21.06 -15.42
N ASP A 36 28.40 -20.09 -14.51
CA ASP A 36 28.01 -20.24 -13.10
C ASP A 36 26.51 -20.03 -12.86
N LEU A 37 25.74 -19.72 -13.90
CA LEU A 37 24.28 -19.59 -13.82
C LEU A 37 23.56 -20.92 -14.11
N PRO A 38 22.35 -21.11 -13.53
CA PRO A 38 21.58 -22.32 -13.77
C PRO A 38 21.17 -22.45 -15.24
N ILE A 39 21.26 -23.66 -15.78
CA ILE A 39 20.84 -23.99 -17.14
C ILE A 39 19.36 -24.39 -17.20
N LYS A 40 18.76 -24.74 -16.06
CA LYS A 40 17.35 -25.09 -15.93
C LYS A 40 16.84 -24.74 -14.53
N ILE A 41 15.61 -24.26 -14.48
CA ILE A 41 14.82 -24.09 -13.26
C ILE A 41 13.66 -25.06 -13.35
N TYR A 42 13.57 -25.95 -12.38
CA TYR A 42 12.41 -26.79 -12.16
C TYR A 42 11.79 -26.42 -10.82
N GLY A 43 10.48 -26.50 -10.66
CA GLY A 43 9.89 -26.21 -9.37
C GLY A 43 8.38 -26.27 -9.35
N GLN A 44 7.85 -26.20 -8.14
CA GLN A 44 6.43 -26.12 -7.88
C GLN A 44 6.16 -24.95 -6.95
N TYR A 45 5.26 -24.09 -7.38
CA TYR A 45 4.64 -23.08 -6.55
C TYR A 45 3.23 -23.56 -6.22
N ALA A 46 2.92 -23.79 -4.95
CA ALA A 46 1.61 -24.26 -4.54
C ALA A 46 1.12 -23.45 -3.35
N GLY A 47 -0.19 -23.26 -3.25
CA GLY A 47 -0.76 -22.55 -2.14
C GLY A 47 -2.25 -22.79 -1.98
N GLN A 48 -2.76 -22.25 -0.89
CA GLN A 48 -4.18 -22.20 -0.59
C GLN A 48 -4.58 -20.74 -0.42
N VAL A 49 -5.68 -20.36 -1.05
CA VAL A 49 -6.34 -19.07 -0.88
C VAL A 49 -7.63 -19.29 -0.10
N THR A 50 -7.82 -18.54 0.98
CA THR A 50 -9.13 -18.33 1.59
C THR A 50 -9.79 -17.18 0.87
N TRP A 51 -10.95 -17.43 0.26
CA TRP A 51 -11.73 -16.48 -0.52
C TRP A 51 -12.99 -16.07 0.25
N ASP A 52 -13.24 -14.77 0.37
CA ASP A 52 -14.50 -14.24 0.89
C ASP A 52 -15.55 -14.30 -0.22
N VAL A 53 -16.51 -15.22 -0.11
CA VAL A 53 -17.52 -15.50 -1.15
C VAL A 53 -18.46 -14.32 -1.34
N GLN A 54 -18.82 -13.63 -0.25
CA GLN A 54 -19.76 -12.51 -0.31
C GLN A 54 -19.13 -11.29 -0.98
N LYS A 55 -17.87 -11.00 -0.68
CA LYS A 55 -17.14 -9.87 -1.25
C LYS A 55 -16.44 -10.18 -2.57
N ASN A 56 -16.46 -11.45 -2.97
CA ASN A 56 -15.79 -11.95 -4.16
C ASN A 56 -14.30 -11.55 -4.23
N GLN A 57 -13.56 -11.80 -3.15
CA GLN A 57 -12.16 -11.37 -3.04
C GLN A 57 -11.30 -12.31 -2.16
N PRO A 58 -9.97 -12.35 -2.35
CA PRO A 58 -9.08 -13.13 -1.49
C PRO A 58 -8.95 -12.49 -0.10
N LYS A 59 -8.96 -13.32 0.95
CA LYS A 59 -8.82 -12.93 2.37
C LYS A 59 -7.45 -13.25 2.94
N LYS A 60 -6.96 -14.47 2.71
CA LYS A 60 -5.65 -14.97 3.17
C LYS A 60 -5.07 -15.93 2.14
N SER A 61 -3.75 -16.08 2.13
CA SER A 61 -3.09 -17.14 1.37
C SER A 61 -1.88 -17.69 2.10
N VAL A 62 -1.72 -19.00 2.07
CA VAL A 62 -0.51 -19.69 2.50
C VAL A 62 0.13 -20.31 1.27
N ASN A 63 1.40 -20.00 1.04
CA ASN A 63 2.11 -20.32 -0.19
C ASN A 63 3.42 -21.04 0.13
N ALA A 64 3.75 -22.05 -0.66
CA ALA A 64 5.00 -22.77 -0.61
C ALA A 64 5.68 -22.76 -1.99
N TYR A 65 6.97 -22.46 -2.00
CA TYR A 65 7.82 -22.46 -3.19
C TYR A 65 8.90 -23.52 -3.00
N ASN A 66 8.95 -24.47 -3.93
CA ASN A 66 10.03 -25.44 -4.02
C ASN A 66 10.66 -25.30 -5.40
N LEU A 67 11.90 -24.84 -5.47
CA LEU A 67 12.64 -24.68 -6.72
C LEU A 67 13.91 -25.55 -6.66
N LEU A 68 14.22 -26.16 -7.79
CA LEU A 68 15.47 -26.84 -8.09
C LEU A 68 16.17 -26.08 -9.21
N LEU A 69 17.29 -25.46 -8.88
CA LEU A 69 18.19 -24.83 -9.84
C LEU A 69 19.18 -25.89 -10.30
N ILE A 70 19.21 -26.17 -11.59
CA ILE A 70 20.08 -27.19 -12.18
C ILE A 70 21.16 -26.47 -12.97
N PHE A 71 22.41 -26.80 -12.66
CA PHE A 71 23.62 -26.33 -13.33
C PHE A 71 24.22 -27.50 -14.10
N GLY A 72 24.79 -27.23 -15.26
CA GLY A 72 25.44 -28.26 -16.05
C GLY A 72 26.71 -27.73 -16.66
N ARG A 73 27.83 -28.39 -16.33
CA ARG A 73 29.04 -28.38 -17.16
C ARG A 73 28.99 -29.60 -18.07
N THR A 74 29.76 -29.57 -19.16
CA THR A 74 30.02 -30.77 -19.98
C THR A 74 30.51 -31.92 -19.10
N GLY A 75 29.62 -32.86 -18.75
CA GLY A 75 29.91 -34.05 -17.94
C GLY A 75 29.33 -34.05 -16.51
N ASP A 76 29.15 -32.89 -15.88
CA ASP A 76 28.74 -32.78 -14.46
C ASP A 76 27.46 -31.94 -14.29
N LEU A 77 26.46 -32.54 -13.64
CA LEU A 77 25.23 -31.87 -13.22
C LEU A 77 25.30 -31.58 -11.72
N SER A 78 25.05 -30.34 -11.31
CA SER A 78 24.87 -29.97 -9.91
C SER A 78 23.52 -29.28 -9.70
N THR A 79 23.01 -29.31 -8.47
CA THR A 79 21.70 -28.74 -8.15
C THR A 79 21.73 -27.94 -6.85
N ILE A 80 20.89 -26.90 -6.79
CA ILE A 80 20.59 -26.15 -5.57
C ILE A 80 19.08 -26.21 -5.37
N GLU A 81 18.67 -26.65 -4.17
CA GLU A 81 17.26 -26.63 -3.76
C GLU A 81 16.95 -25.37 -2.96
N PHE A 82 15.89 -24.66 -3.34
CA PHE A 82 15.37 -23.49 -2.64
C PHE A 82 13.95 -23.78 -2.15
N LYS A 83 13.73 -23.63 -0.83
CA LYS A 83 12.44 -23.83 -0.18
C LYS A 83 12.02 -22.58 0.56
N MET A 84 10.79 -22.13 0.34
CA MET A 84 10.21 -20.97 1.01
C MET A 84 8.74 -21.22 1.34
N SER A 85 8.31 -20.84 2.54
CA SER A 85 6.91 -20.84 2.96
C SER A 85 6.53 -19.45 3.41
N ILE A 86 5.41 -18.94 2.91
CA ILE A 86 4.90 -17.59 3.18
C ILE A 86 3.46 -17.70 3.67
N ASP A 87 3.18 -17.17 4.85
CA ASP A 87 1.82 -16.86 5.30
C ASP A 87 1.56 -15.37 5.03
N GLN A 88 0.50 -15.07 4.27
CA GLN A 88 0.17 -13.72 3.84
C GLN A 88 -1.31 -13.42 4.04
N THR A 89 -1.60 -12.23 4.59
CA THR A 89 -2.94 -11.65 4.55
C THR A 89 -3.09 -10.87 3.25
N ASN A 90 -4.15 -11.17 2.49
CA ASN A 90 -4.42 -10.49 1.22
C ASN A 90 -5.42 -9.37 1.46
N MET A 91 -5.14 -8.20 0.89
CA MET A 91 -6.09 -7.08 0.83
C MET A 91 -6.46 -6.85 -0.62
N ALA A 92 -7.75 -6.94 -0.91
CA ALA A 92 -8.32 -6.56 -2.20
C ALA A 92 -9.00 -5.21 -2.05
N TYR A 93 -8.75 -4.33 -3.02
CA TYR A 93 -9.45 -3.07 -3.15
C TYR A 93 -10.42 -3.16 -4.33
N LEU A 94 -11.61 -2.59 -4.17
CA LEU A 94 -12.63 -2.59 -5.21
C LEU A 94 -12.19 -1.67 -6.33
N PHE A 95 -12.03 -2.19 -7.55
CA PHE A 95 -11.75 -1.35 -8.71
C PHE A 95 -12.83 -0.26 -8.85
N VAL A 96 -12.43 0.99 -8.61
CA VAL A 96 -13.28 2.17 -8.84
C VAL A 96 -12.97 2.74 -10.23
N PRO A 97 -13.93 2.81 -11.16
CA PRO A 97 -13.73 3.42 -12.48
C PRO A 97 -13.26 4.87 -12.37
N GLU A 98 -12.43 5.34 -13.30
CA GLU A 98 -11.85 6.70 -13.26
C GLU A 98 -12.89 7.83 -13.24
N GLU A 99 -14.01 7.65 -13.95
CA GLU A 99 -15.12 8.64 -13.91
C GLU A 99 -15.77 8.72 -12.52
N GLU A 100 -15.88 7.59 -11.82
CA GLU A 100 -16.39 7.56 -10.46
C GLU A 100 -15.38 8.14 -9.47
N LYS A 101 -14.08 7.84 -9.61
CA LYS A 101 -13.02 8.47 -8.82
C LYS A 101 -13.05 9.99 -8.95
N LYS A 102 -13.13 10.52 -10.18
CA LYS A 102 -13.25 11.97 -10.43
C LYS A 102 -14.50 12.57 -9.78
N LYS A 103 -15.63 11.87 -9.82
CA LYS A 103 -16.86 12.31 -9.15
C LYS A 103 -16.66 12.38 -7.64
N GLN A 104 -16.12 11.31 -7.04
CA GLN A 104 -15.83 11.26 -5.61
C GLN A 104 -14.82 12.34 -5.20
N GLN A 105 -13.76 12.55 -5.99
CA GLN A 105 -12.76 13.60 -5.78
C GLN A 105 -13.41 14.98 -5.69
N LYS A 106 -14.25 15.35 -6.67
CA LYS A 106 -14.96 16.64 -6.69
C LYS A 106 -15.90 16.82 -5.50
N GLU A 107 -16.57 15.75 -5.07
CA GLU A 107 -17.45 15.80 -3.89
C GLU A 107 -16.66 16.03 -2.60
N ILE A 108 -15.52 15.34 -2.42
CA ILE A 108 -14.65 15.50 -1.26
C ILE A 108 -14.00 16.90 -1.28
N GLU A 109 -13.51 17.34 -2.44
CA GLU A 109 -12.93 18.68 -2.62
C GLU A 109 -13.92 19.78 -2.24
N LYS A 110 -15.19 19.65 -2.67
CA LYS A 110 -16.25 20.59 -2.29
C LYS A 110 -16.53 20.55 -0.79
N ALA A 111 -16.54 19.38 -0.17
CA ALA A 111 -16.82 19.21 1.27
C ALA A 111 -15.67 19.70 2.17
N LEU A 112 -14.43 19.57 1.71
CA LEU A 112 -13.21 19.95 2.43
C LEU A 112 -12.65 21.29 1.97
N LYS A 113 -13.41 22.09 1.22
CA LYS A 113 -12.98 23.37 0.67
C LYS A 113 -12.47 24.30 1.78
N GLN A 114 -11.16 24.39 1.90
CA GLN A 114 -10.43 25.20 2.86
C GLN A 114 -9.02 25.44 2.32
N ASP A 115 -8.45 26.61 2.61
CA ASP A 115 -7.08 26.93 2.21
C ASP A 115 -6.10 25.88 2.75
N GLY A 116 -5.12 25.49 1.95
CA GLY A 116 -4.12 24.48 2.33
C GLY A 116 -4.62 23.03 2.31
N VAL A 117 -5.85 22.77 1.86
CA VAL A 117 -6.38 21.41 1.65
C VAL A 117 -6.61 21.18 0.16
N SER A 118 -6.10 20.07 -0.37
CA SER A 118 -6.36 19.65 -1.75
C SER A 118 -6.71 18.17 -1.83
N VAL A 119 -7.48 17.80 -2.86
CA VAL A 119 -7.95 16.43 -3.09
C VAL A 119 -7.55 16.01 -4.50
N ASP A 120 -6.94 14.83 -4.60
CA ASP A 120 -6.39 14.27 -5.82
C ASP A 120 -6.57 12.75 -5.82
N SER A 121 -6.21 12.08 -6.90
CA SER A 121 -6.21 10.62 -6.97
C SER A 121 -5.07 10.11 -7.83
N ASP A 122 -4.39 9.07 -7.37
CA ASP A 122 -3.38 8.35 -8.15
C ASP A 122 -3.51 6.82 -7.95
N SER A 123 -2.51 6.05 -8.37
CA SER A 123 -2.48 4.59 -8.23
C SER A 123 -2.49 4.09 -6.78
N ARG A 124 -2.23 4.96 -5.79
CA ARG A 124 -2.31 4.67 -4.36
C ARG A 124 -3.73 4.79 -3.82
N GLY A 125 -4.63 5.52 -4.49
CA GLY A 125 -6.01 5.76 -4.09
C GLY A 125 -6.41 7.24 -4.14
N MET A 126 -7.41 7.62 -3.34
CA MET A 126 -7.81 9.02 -3.15
C MET A 126 -6.89 9.69 -2.14
N ILE A 127 -6.33 10.85 -2.49
CA ILE A 127 -5.30 11.53 -1.72
C ILE A 127 -5.83 12.87 -1.26
N ILE A 128 -5.92 13.06 0.04
CA ILE A 128 -6.24 14.33 0.66
C ILE A 128 -4.94 14.92 1.23
N ARG A 129 -4.50 16.04 0.68
CA ARG A 129 -3.27 16.71 1.10
C ARG A 129 -3.59 17.88 2.00
N PHE A 130 -2.82 18.02 3.07
CA PHE A 130 -2.87 19.16 3.97
C PHE A 130 -1.49 19.81 4.03
N SER A 131 -1.37 21.02 3.46
CA SER A 131 -0.13 21.80 3.43
C SER A 131 -0.03 22.73 4.62
N ASP A 132 0.98 22.53 5.50
CA ASP A 132 1.35 23.34 6.68
C ASP A 132 0.22 23.80 7.64
N ILE A 133 -1.05 23.51 7.33
CA ILE A 133 -2.24 23.96 8.03
C ILE A 133 -2.55 23.06 9.21
N LEU A 134 -2.05 21.82 9.20
CA LEU A 134 -2.28 20.88 10.29
C LEU A 134 -1.55 21.30 11.55
N PHE A 135 -0.36 21.88 11.43
CA PHE A 135 0.54 22.05 12.57
C PHE A 135 0.91 23.52 12.74
N ASP A 136 0.96 24.00 13.99
CA ASP A 136 1.64 25.27 14.26
C ASP A 136 3.13 25.16 13.85
N PHE A 137 3.75 26.31 13.56
CA PHE A 137 5.19 26.37 13.27
C PHE A 137 6.01 25.62 14.33
N ASP A 138 6.82 24.66 13.88
CA ASP A 138 7.68 23.79 14.69
C ASP A 138 6.96 22.92 15.75
N LYS A 139 5.65 22.69 15.59
CA LYS A 139 4.88 21.77 16.46
C LYS A 139 4.37 20.56 15.70
N TYR A 140 3.93 19.57 16.46
CA TYR A 140 3.21 18.37 15.99
C TYR A 140 1.77 18.33 16.54
N ASN A 141 1.34 19.34 17.29
CA ASN A 141 -0.04 19.45 17.78
C ASN A 141 -0.94 20.09 16.71
N LEU A 142 -2.11 19.49 16.45
CA LEU A 142 -3.07 20.03 15.51
C LEU A 142 -3.73 21.32 16.01
N ASN A 143 -3.73 22.38 15.19
CA ASN A 143 -4.49 23.59 15.48
C ASN A 143 -6.01 23.34 15.36
N THR A 144 -6.82 24.28 15.85
CA THR A 144 -8.28 24.11 15.95
C THR A 144 -8.95 23.97 14.58
N ASP A 145 -8.48 24.68 13.55
CA ASP A 145 -9.08 24.63 12.22
C ASP A 145 -8.72 23.35 11.48
N ALA A 146 -7.50 22.84 11.67
CA ALA A 146 -7.08 21.53 11.21
C ALA A 146 -7.94 20.41 11.78
N ARG A 147 -8.29 20.49 13.07
CA ARG A 147 -9.20 19.52 13.70
C ARG A 147 -10.58 19.53 13.05
N LYS A 148 -11.14 20.70 12.72
CA LYS A 148 -12.45 20.80 12.05
C LYS A 148 -12.43 20.16 10.65
N VAL A 149 -11.37 20.36 9.87
CA VAL A 149 -11.27 19.72 8.54
C VAL A 149 -11.10 18.21 8.70
N LEU A 150 -10.27 17.77 9.64
CA LEU A 150 -10.07 16.36 9.91
C LEU A 150 -11.36 15.69 10.37
N ASP A 151 -12.19 16.38 11.17
CA ASP A 151 -13.51 15.89 11.57
C ASP A 151 -14.45 15.73 10.37
N LYS A 152 -14.49 16.71 9.45
CA LYS A 152 -15.25 16.56 8.20
C LYS A 152 -14.76 15.37 7.36
N LEU A 153 -13.44 15.18 7.26
CA LEU A 153 -12.87 14.05 6.54
C LEU A 153 -13.23 12.72 7.20
N VAL A 154 -13.21 12.63 8.54
CA VAL A 154 -13.64 11.45 9.28
C VAL A 154 -15.09 11.10 8.96
N GLU A 155 -16.00 12.07 8.93
CA GLU A 155 -17.40 11.81 8.61
C GLU A 155 -17.57 11.32 7.16
N ILE A 156 -16.80 11.87 6.21
CA ILE A 156 -16.76 11.36 4.84
C ILE A 156 -16.26 9.90 4.80
N ILE A 157 -15.18 9.60 5.50
CA ILE A 157 -14.60 8.24 5.55
C ILE A 157 -15.60 7.26 6.16
N LYS A 158 -16.25 7.60 7.27
CA LYS A 158 -17.29 6.76 7.88
C LYS A 158 -18.46 6.50 6.95
N ALA A 159 -18.91 7.52 6.23
CA ALA A 159 -20.08 7.42 5.36
C ALA A 159 -19.80 6.65 4.07
N LYS A 160 -18.62 6.85 3.47
CA LYS A 160 -18.31 6.34 2.11
C LYS A 160 -17.24 5.26 2.06
N TYR A 161 -16.34 5.23 3.04
CA TYR A 161 -15.15 4.37 3.04
C TYR A 161 -14.96 3.61 4.38
N PRO A 162 -16.02 3.05 5.02
CA PRO A 162 -15.97 2.56 6.39
C PRO A 162 -15.02 1.38 6.62
N ASN A 163 -14.57 0.73 5.56
CA ASN A 163 -13.74 -0.47 5.61
C ASN A 163 -12.41 -0.33 4.85
N ASN A 164 -12.14 0.83 4.27
CA ASN A 164 -10.95 1.07 3.45
C ASN A 164 -9.71 1.22 4.33
N GLU A 165 -8.56 0.77 3.84
CA GLU A 165 -7.28 1.08 4.47
C GLU A 165 -6.97 2.57 4.27
N ILE A 166 -6.52 3.21 5.35
CA ILE A 166 -6.08 4.59 5.36
C ILE A 166 -4.58 4.63 5.64
N ILE A 167 -3.81 5.27 4.77
CA ILE A 167 -2.37 5.47 4.96
C ILE A 167 -2.11 6.96 5.15
N VAL A 168 -1.41 7.33 6.22
CA VAL A 168 -1.00 8.71 6.48
C VAL A 168 0.48 8.86 6.16
N GLU A 169 0.82 9.72 5.21
CA GLU A 169 2.20 10.01 4.83
C GLU A 169 2.58 11.43 5.26
N GLY A 170 3.69 11.56 5.98
CA GLY A 170 4.27 12.86 6.33
C GLY A 170 5.38 13.24 5.36
N HIS A 171 5.47 14.51 4.99
CA HIS A 171 6.52 15.03 4.12
C HIS A 171 7.09 16.35 4.66
N THR A 172 8.37 16.59 4.37
CA THR A 172 9.06 17.85 4.69
C THR A 172 9.54 18.55 3.41
N ASP A 173 10.01 19.78 3.56
CA ASP A 173 10.85 20.42 2.55
C ASP A 173 12.30 19.91 2.63
N ASN A 174 13.20 20.53 1.88
CA ASN A 174 14.61 20.15 1.81
C ASN A 174 15.50 20.75 2.91
N ILE A 175 14.95 21.48 3.89
CA ILE A 175 15.74 22.12 4.94
C ILE A 175 16.02 21.11 6.06
N GLY A 176 17.28 21.04 6.51
CA GLY A 176 17.72 20.10 7.54
C GLY A 176 18.22 18.74 7.01
N THR A 177 18.71 17.91 7.92
CA THR A 177 19.28 16.59 7.60
C THR A 177 18.19 15.59 7.21
N ASP A 178 18.58 14.51 6.54
CA ASP A 178 17.65 13.45 6.12
C ASP A 178 17.03 12.77 7.33
N GLU A 179 17.83 12.46 8.35
CA GLU A 179 17.38 11.87 9.61
C GLU A 179 16.38 12.77 10.36
N TYR A 180 16.68 14.07 10.45
CA TYR A 180 15.79 15.04 11.08
C TYR A 180 14.44 15.09 10.36
N ASN A 181 14.46 15.21 9.04
CA ASN A 181 13.26 15.27 8.21
C ASN A 181 12.45 13.98 8.24
N GLN A 182 13.12 12.83 8.26
CA GLN A 182 12.48 11.54 8.41
C GLN A 182 11.71 11.48 9.74
N ASN A 183 12.37 11.79 10.86
CA ASN A 183 11.77 11.78 12.19
C ASN A 183 10.59 12.77 12.31
N LEU A 184 10.77 14.01 11.81
CA LEU A 184 9.72 15.04 11.84
C LEU A 184 8.49 14.60 11.02
N SER A 185 8.71 14.09 9.81
CA SER A 185 7.64 13.62 8.95
C SER A 185 6.87 12.45 9.57
N GLU A 186 7.57 11.52 10.20
CA GLU A 186 6.99 10.35 10.85
C GLU A 186 6.13 10.73 12.06
N LYS A 187 6.63 11.61 12.94
CA LYS A 187 5.86 12.12 14.10
C LYS A 187 4.57 12.84 13.69
N ARG A 188 4.63 13.63 12.61
CA ARG A 188 3.46 14.31 12.05
C ARG A 188 2.44 13.31 11.52
N ALA A 189 2.89 12.31 10.76
CA ALA A 189 2.04 11.25 10.23
C ALA A 189 1.41 10.41 11.35
N GLN A 190 2.21 10.03 12.36
CA GLN A 190 1.78 9.28 13.53
C GLN A 190 0.67 10.02 14.30
N THR A 191 0.84 11.33 14.51
CA THR A 191 -0.15 12.14 15.24
C THR A 191 -1.50 12.15 14.53
N VAL A 192 -1.49 12.39 13.22
CA VAL A 192 -2.72 12.39 12.41
C VAL A 192 -3.35 10.98 12.38
N ALA A 193 -2.54 9.94 12.21
CA ALA A 193 -3.03 8.55 12.22
C ALA A 193 -3.65 8.16 13.56
N ALA A 194 -3.06 8.55 14.69
CA ALA A 194 -3.61 8.27 16.02
C ALA A 194 -5.01 8.91 16.20
N ILE A 195 -5.19 10.13 15.69
CA ILE A 195 -6.48 10.83 15.73
C ILE A 195 -7.50 10.14 14.83
N LEU A 196 -7.11 9.77 13.61
CA LEU A 196 -7.97 9.02 12.69
C LEU A 196 -8.39 7.68 13.29
N LYS A 197 -7.46 6.90 13.87
CA LYS A 197 -7.77 5.62 14.53
C LYS A 197 -8.84 5.78 15.61
N ASN A 198 -8.64 6.75 16.50
CA ASN A 198 -9.58 7.03 17.58
C ASN A 198 -10.97 7.39 17.03
N LYS A 199 -11.03 8.24 16.01
CA LYS A 199 -12.28 8.76 15.46
C LYS A 199 -13.01 7.80 14.53
N LEU A 200 -12.30 6.95 13.77
CA LEU A 200 -12.88 6.01 12.81
C LEU A 200 -13.37 4.70 13.44
N SER A 201 -12.92 4.40 14.67
CA SER A 201 -13.29 3.17 15.38
C SER A 201 -12.91 1.87 14.64
N HIS A 202 -11.84 1.92 13.83
CA HIS A 202 -11.23 0.75 13.21
C HIS A 202 -9.70 0.87 13.12
N ASP A 203 -9.00 -0.26 13.07
CA ASP A 203 -7.53 -0.30 13.14
C ASP A 203 -6.81 -0.28 11.78
N LYS A 204 -7.55 -0.18 10.66
CA LYS A 204 -7.01 -0.11 9.29
C LYS A 204 -6.40 1.26 8.93
N VAL A 205 -5.70 1.87 9.87
CA VAL A 205 -4.97 3.12 9.66
C VAL A 205 -3.49 2.87 9.91
N SER A 206 -2.65 3.16 8.94
CA SER A 206 -1.18 3.09 9.07
C SER A 206 -0.56 4.45 8.81
N TYR A 207 0.71 4.62 9.16
CA TYR A 207 1.44 5.86 8.91
C TYR A 207 2.88 5.57 8.49
N ARG A 208 3.49 6.53 7.77
CA ARG A 208 4.92 6.55 7.47
C ARG A 208 5.44 7.96 7.26
N GLY A 209 6.68 8.20 7.69
CA GLY A 209 7.42 9.39 7.32
C GLY A 209 8.10 9.19 5.97
N MET A 210 7.99 10.17 5.08
CA MET A 210 8.67 10.18 3.77
C MET A 210 9.85 11.16 3.73
N GLY A 211 10.06 11.93 4.80
CA GLY A 211 11.03 13.02 4.85
C GLY A 211 10.90 13.94 3.64
N LYS A 212 12.04 14.27 3.02
CA LYS A 212 12.13 15.12 1.82
C LYS A 212 12.19 14.35 0.50
N SER A 213 11.95 13.03 0.52
CA SER A 213 12.18 12.14 -0.64
C SER A 213 11.13 12.24 -1.75
N LYS A 214 9.98 12.85 -1.47
CA LYS A 214 8.82 12.97 -2.39
C LYS A 214 8.31 14.42 -2.44
N PRO A 215 9.10 15.38 -2.98
CA PRO A 215 8.64 16.74 -3.19
C PRO A 215 7.56 16.76 -4.28
N ILE A 216 6.56 17.62 -4.09
CA ILE A 216 5.50 17.90 -5.09
C ILE A 216 5.67 19.28 -5.71
N ASP A 217 6.64 20.06 -5.23
CA ASP A 217 6.92 21.40 -5.70
C ASP A 217 8.39 21.79 -5.53
N ASP A 218 8.76 22.95 -6.08
CA ASP A 218 10.13 23.45 -6.08
C ASP A 218 10.59 23.91 -4.68
N ASN A 219 11.55 23.17 -4.13
CA ASN A 219 12.19 23.47 -2.86
C ASN A 219 13.05 24.75 -2.87
N SER A 220 13.35 25.32 -4.05
CA SER A 220 14.09 26.59 -4.14
C SER A 220 13.23 27.78 -3.66
N THR A 221 11.90 27.69 -3.80
CA THR A 221 10.98 28.79 -3.45
C THR A 221 10.36 28.61 -2.06
N PRO A 222 10.10 29.69 -1.30
CA PRO A 222 9.37 29.58 -0.03
C PRO A 222 7.99 28.94 -0.17
N ALA A 223 7.28 29.26 -1.27
CA ALA A 223 5.95 28.71 -1.55
C ALA A 223 5.99 27.20 -1.88
N GLY A 224 6.96 26.75 -2.68
CA GLY A 224 7.12 25.33 -2.98
C GLY A 224 7.55 24.52 -1.75
N ARG A 225 8.43 25.06 -0.90
CA ARG A 225 8.75 24.46 0.41
C ARG A 225 7.52 24.30 1.30
N GLN A 226 6.65 25.32 1.36
CA GLN A 226 5.40 25.24 2.11
C GLN A 226 4.47 24.13 1.59
N ARG A 227 4.38 23.95 0.27
CA ARG A 227 3.59 22.86 -0.31
C ARG A 227 4.21 21.48 -0.05
N ASN A 228 5.54 21.38 0.00
CA ASN A 228 6.25 20.16 0.34
C ASN A 228 6.09 19.74 1.81
N ARG A 229 6.00 20.71 2.74
CA ARG A 229 5.63 20.47 4.14
C ARG A 229 4.14 20.12 4.25
N ARG A 230 3.83 18.83 4.12
CA ARG A 230 2.45 18.36 4.07
C ARG A 230 2.25 17.02 4.75
N VAL A 231 0.99 16.70 4.99
CA VAL A 231 0.54 15.34 5.28
C VAL A 231 -0.43 14.92 4.19
N GLU A 232 -0.25 13.72 3.65
CA GLU A 232 -1.18 13.07 2.74
C GLU A 232 -1.97 12.01 3.51
N ILE A 233 -3.30 12.07 3.45
CA ILE A 233 -4.19 10.99 3.91
C ILE A 233 -4.67 10.28 2.66
N ILE A 234 -4.32 9.00 2.54
CA ILE A 234 -4.57 8.18 1.37
C ILE A 234 -5.66 7.16 1.72
N ILE A 235 -6.79 7.23 1.02
CA ILE A 235 -7.88 6.25 1.11
C ILE A 235 -7.66 5.23 0.01
N LYS A 236 -7.33 3.99 0.37
CA LYS A 236 -7.04 2.92 -0.58
C LYS A 236 -8.30 2.51 -1.34
N MET A 237 -8.21 2.47 -2.66
CA MET A 237 -9.26 2.13 -3.63
C MET A 237 -8.74 1.12 -4.63
#